data_AF-A0A952R075-F1
#
_entry.id   AF-A0A952R075-F1
#
_cell.length_a   1.000
_cell.length_b   1.000
_cell.length_c   1.000
_cell.angle_alpha   90.00
_cell.angle_beta   90.00
_cell.angle_gamma   90.00
#
_symmetry.space_group_name_H-M   'P 1'
#
loop_
_entity.id
_entity.type
_entity.pdbx_description
1 polymer ?
#
loop_
_entity_poly.entity_id
_entity_poly.type
_entity_poly.pdbx_seq_one_letter_code
_entity_poly.pdbx_strand_id
1 'polypeptide(L)' 'MARAVGIDLGTTNSVIAVMEGGEPAVLVNSEGNRTTPSVVSFKDEQRLVGQVAKRQAVL' A
#
# COMPACT_ATOMS: atom_id res chain seq x y z
N MET A 1 2.08 -17.96 -12.44
CA MET A 1 2.32 -16.93 -13.49
C MET A 1 2.28 -15.57 -12.83
N ALA A 2 3.17 -14.65 -13.19
CA ALA A 2 3.12 -13.28 -12.71
C ALA A 2 1.88 -12.58 -13.30
N ARG A 3 1.15 -11.82 -12.48
CA ARG A 3 -0.01 -11.02 -12.90
C ARG A 3 0.42 -9.57 -13.04
N ALA A 4 0.09 -8.92 -14.16
CA ALA A 4 0.29 -7.49 -14.29
C ALA A 4 -0.57 -6.74 -13.26
N VAL A 5 0.00 -5.68 -12.68
CA VAL A 5 -0.66 -4.82 -11.69
C VAL A 5 -0.56 -3.36 -12.12
N GLY A 6 -1.61 -2.59 -11.86
CA GLY A 6 -1.56 -1.14 -11.89
C GLY A 6 -1.14 -0.62 -10.51
N ILE A 7 -0.18 0.30 -10.46
CA ILE A 7 0.28 0.92 -9.22
C ILE A 7 0.14 2.43 -9.37
N ASP A 8 -0.60 3.05 -8.44
CA ASP A 8 -0.62 4.49 -8.25
C ASP A 8 0.24 4.84 -7.03
N LEU A 9 1.34 5.56 -7.26
CA LEU A 9 2.28 6.02 -6.24
C LEU A 9 2.03 7.48 -5.89
N GLY A 10 0.89 7.75 -5.27
CA GLY A 10 0.54 9.07 -4.78
C GLY A 10 1.42 9.51 -3.60
N THR A 11 1.54 10.82 -3.41
CA THR A 11 2.36 11.41 -2.33
C THR A 11 1.83 11.10 -0.93
N THR A 12 0.51 11.06 -0.75
CA THR A 12 -0.13 10.80 0.56
C THR A 12 -0.51 9.33 0.72
N ASN A 13 -1.08 8.72 -0.32
CA ASN A 13 -1.49 7.33 -0.33
C ASN A 13 -1.18 6.69 -1.69
N SER A 14 -1.00 5.38 -1.68
CA SER A 14 -0.81 4.53 -2.84
C SER A 14 -1.92 3.48 -2.97
N VAL A 15 -2.17 3.03 -4.19
CA VAL A 15 -3.18 2.03 -4.55
C VAL A 15 -2.57 1.00 -5.49
N ILE A 16 -3.02 -0.25 -5.40
CA ILE A 16 -2.68 -1.31 -6.35
C ILE A 16 -3.96 -1.98 -6.86
N ALA A 17 -4.00 -2.24 -8.16
CA ALA A 17 -5.13 -2.88 -8.84
C ALA A 17 -4.66 -4.00 -9.77
N VAL A 18 -5.55 -4.94 -10.05
CA VAL A 18 -5.37 -6.07 -10.97
C VAL A 18 -6.56 -6.16 -11.91
N MET A 19 -6.39 -6.83 -13.06
CA MET A 19 -7.50 -7.13 -13.97
C MET A 19 -8.13 -8.49 -13.63
N GLU A 20 -9.32 -8.50 -13.03
CA GLU A 20 -10.11 -9.69 -12.65
C GLU A 20 -11.32 -9.86 -13.57
N GLY A 21 -11.39 -10.98 -14.29
CA GLY A 21 -12.55 -11.26 -15.16
C GLY A 21 -12.78 -10.24 -16.27
N GLY A 22 -11.73 -9.49 -16.67
CA GLY A 22 -11.82 -8.40 -17.64
C GLY A 22 -12.05 -7.02 -17.02
N GLU A 23 -12.32 -6.94 -15.72
CA GLU A 23 -12.61 -5.70 -15.00
C GLU A 23 -11.47 -5.32 -14.03
N PRO A 24 -11.18 -4.03 -13.81
CA PRO A 24 -10.20 -3.59 -12.83
C PRO A 24 -10.72 -3.80 -11.40
N ALA A 25 -9.94 -4.48 -10.57
CA ALA A 25 -10.21 -4.72 -9.16
C ALA A 25 -9.09 -4.14 -8.28
N VAL A 26 -9.44 -3.29 -7.33
CA VAL A 26 -8.49 -2.72 -6.34
C VAL A 26 -8.25 -3.73 -5.23
N LEU A 27 -6.97 -3.99 -4.94
CA LEU A 27 -6.61 -4.92 -3.87
C LEU A 27 -6.76 -4.27 -2.49
N VAL A 28 -7.10 -5.10 -1.53
CA VAL A 28 -7.15 -4.73 -0.11
C VAL A 28 -5.79 -5.00 0.51
N ASN A 29 -5.25 -4.02 1.25
CA ASN A 29 -3.98 -4.18 1.96
C ASN A 29 -4.16 -5.02 3.24
N SER A 30 -3.05 -5.30 3.93
CA SER A 30 -3.05 -6.10 5.17
C SER A 30 -3.88 -5.50 6.31
N GLU A 31 -4.25 -4.21 6.24
CA GLU A 31 -5.08 -3.51 7.23
C GLU A 31 -6.57 -3.46 6.81
N GLY A 32 -6.97 -4.15 5.74
CA GLY A 32 -8.36 -4.15 5.28
C GLY A 32 -8.75 -2.92 4.44
N ASN A 33 -7.79 -2.06 4.07
CA ASN A 33 -8.04 -0.82 3.33
C ASN A 33 -7.62 -0.94 1.86
N ARG A 34 -8.32 -0.23 0.97
CA ARG A 34 -7.97 -0.17 -0.48
C ARG A 34 -6.90 0.86 -0.81
N THR A 35 -6.53 1.70 0.14
CA THR A 35 -5.45 2.68 0.04
C THR A 35 -4.44 2.43 1.15
N THR A 36 -3.16 2.65 0.86
CA THR A 36 -2.07 2.52 1.82
C THR A 36 -1.34 3.85 1.96
N PRO A 37 -1.09 4.39 3.17
CA PRO A 37 -0.30 5.59 3.32
C PRO A 37 1.08 5.45 2.67
N SER A 38 1.49 6.46 1.90
CA SER A 38 2.80 6.52 1.26
C SER A 38 3.87 6.95 2.26
N VAL A 39 4.04 6.14 3.31
CA VAL A 39 4.91 6.44 4.45
C VAL A 39 5.79 5.23 4.74
N VAL A 40 7.07 5.50 4.94
CA VAL A 40 8.07 4.52 5.39
C VAL A 40 8.66 5.03 6.70
N SER A 41 8.76 4.16 7.70
CA SER A 41 9.45 4.42 8.96
C SER A 41 10.60 3.43 9.11
N PHE A 42 11.75 3.93 9.55
CA PHE A 42 12.94 3.14 9.80
C PHE A 42 13.11 3.01 11.31
N LYS A 43 13.07 1.78 11.82
CA LYS A 43 13.26 1.48 13.24
C LYS A 43 14.26 0.34 13.37
N ASP A 44 15.42 0.63 13.96
CA ASP A 44 16.54 -0.30 14.01
C ASP A 44 16.86 -0.86 12.61
N GLU A 45 16.88 -2.18 12.45
CA GLU A 45 17.05 -2.85 11.16
C GLU A 45 15.74 -3.16 10.42
N GLN A 46 14.60 -2.65 10.92
CA GLN A 46 13.27 -2.89 10.34
C GLN A 46 12.76 -1.68 9.56
N ARG A 47 12.09 -1.97 8.44
CA ARG A 47 11.35 -0.99 7.65
C ARG A 47 9.86 -1.24 7.83
N LEU A 48 9.17 -0.27 8.43
CA LEU A 48 7.73 -0.28 8.54
C LEU A 48 7.15 0.53 7.37
N VAL A 49 6.03 0.08 6.81
CA VAL A 49 5.36 0.74 5.69
C VAL A 49 3.87 0.91 5.97
N GLY A 50 3.24 1.91 5.34
CA GLY A 50 1.78 2.08 5.39
C GLY A 50 1.27 2.57 6.75
N GLN A 51 0.17 1.99 7.22
CA GLN A 51 -0.51 2.44 8.45
C GLN A 51 0.38 2.32 9.69
N VAL A 52 1.12 1.21 9.80
CA VAL A 52 2.04 0.98 10.91
C VAL A 52 3.13 2.05 10.94
N ALA A 53 3.71 2.40 9.78
CA ALA A 53 4.69 3.48 9.68
C ALA A 53 4.09 4.85 10.05
N LYS A 54 2.89 5.15 9.55
CA LYS A 54 2.19 6.41 9.85
C LYS A 54 1.88 6.57 11.35
N ARG A 55 1.54 5.49 12.07
CA ARG A 55 1.30 5.54 13.53
C ARG A 55 2.57 5.90 14.32
N GLN A 56 3.76 5.55 13.82
CA GLN A 56 5.03 5.94 14.45
C GLN A 56 5.39 7.41 14.21
N ALA A 57 4.76 8.08 13.25
CA ALA A 57 5.01 9.51 12.97
C ALA A 57 4.30 10.45 13.96
N VAL A 58 3.43 9.91 14.83
CA VAL A 58 2.76 10.68 15.88
C VAL A 58 3.71 10.76 17.08
N LEU A 59 4.21 11.97 17.35
CA LEU A 59 5.00 12.33 18.54
C LEU A 59 4.15 12.23 19.82
#